data_AF-A0A7V6HFY8-F1
#
_entry.id   AF-A0A7V6HFY8-F1
#
_cell.length_a   1.000
_cell.length_b   1.000
_cell.length_c   1.000
_cell.angle_alpha   90.00
_cell.angle_beta   90.00
_cell.angle_gamma   90.00
#
_symmetry.space_group_name_H-M   'P 1'
#
loop_
_entity.id
_entity.type
_entity.pdbx_description
1 polymer ?
#
loop_
_entity_poly.entity_id
_entity_poly.type
_entity_poly.pdbx_seq_one_letter_code
_entity_poly.pdbx_strand_id
1 'polypeptide(L)'
;RHLDLARSVGFDKPFVCSFPCSALYHKHMKADMGSHLSQIKMPPDAFFDELTEMVRTIEAEARRRQWPELLYYPVDEPSTSPDSVAFMTRVMAAIKKVPKVRTYVTADPEHEPFAQMRPYVDVWCCQPFSLGREAILADMKARGVEYWCYPNHISGENDHTPTIGARMTYGFGFWQSGYRCLIPWIYQYMTGDPWSYLDASTSDFLNRTADDGTPIPVALWEAYREGIDDHRYIFTLETAIDRAEAAGRHESANRAREVLKRILETMYIQPKYKHDGLWSACTFDAWRWALAEQILALQAEE
;
A
#
# COMPACT_ATOMS: atom_id res chain seq x y z
N ARG A 1 -1.16 20.08 11.59
CA ARG A 1 -0.78 19.28 12.80
C ARG A 1 -0.19 17.92 12.43
N HIS A 2 -0.93 16.96 11.86
CA HIS A 2 -0.37 15.63 11.54
C HIS A 2 0.78 15.70 10.52
N LEU A 3 0.63 16.48 9.45
CA LEU A 3 1.70 16.68 8.46
C LEU A 3 2.94 17.35 9.07
N ASP A 4 2.73 18.32 9.97
CA ASP A 4 3.83 18.99 10.67
C ASP A 4 4.55 18.05 11.65
N LEU A 5 3.81 17.17 12.33
CA LEU A 5 4.35 16.13 13.22
C LEU A 5 5.17 15.11 12.42
N ALA A 6 4.62 14.61 11.31
CA ALA A 6 5.32 13.66 10.45
C ALA A 6 6.64 14.24 9.94
N ARG A 7 6.63 15.50 9.52
CA ARG A 7 7.85 16.21 9.15
C ARG A 7 8.84 16.35 10.30
N SER A 8 8.36 16.61 11.53
CA SER A 8 9.22 16.75 12.71
C SER A 8 9.99 15.47 13.07
N VAL A 9 9.48 14.30 12.64
CA VAL A 9 10.13 13.00 12.81
C VAL A 9 10.85 12.53 11.53
N GLY A 10 11.01 13.41 10.54
CA GLY A 10 11.75 13.14 9.30
C GLY A 10 10.99 12.37 8.23
N PHE A 11 9.67 12.22 8.36
CA PHE A 11 8.87 11.56 7.32
C PHE A 11 8.69 12.48 6.10
N ASP A 12 9.14 12.01 4.94
CA ASP A 12 9.21 12.74 3.68
C ASP A 12 8.41 12.09 2.53
N LYS A 13 7.66 11.03 2.83
CA LYS A 13 6.89 10.27 1.83
C LYS A 13 5.51 10.91 1.58
N PRO A 14 4.84 10.54 0.45
CA PRO A 14 3.53 11.08 0.13
C PRO A 14 2.47 10.73 1.19
N PHE A 15 1.47 11.61 1.34
CA PHE A 15 0.30 11.41 2.21
C PHE A 15 -0.95 11.17 1.38
N VAL A 16 -1.70 10.12 1.72
CA VAL A 16 -3.07 9.98 1.23
C VAL A 16 -3.94 11.06 1.86
N CYS A 17 -4.51 11.93 1.02
CA CYS A 17 -5.25 13.10 1.42
C CYS A 17 -6.73 12.92 1.09
N SER A 18 -7.50 12.48 2.09
CA SER A 18 -8.95 12.64 2.05
C SER A 18 -9.31 14.11 2.17
N PHE A 19 -10.25 14.55 1.33
CA PHE A 19 -10.73 15.93 1.29
C PHE A 19 -12.26 15.91 1.16
N PRO A 20 -12.97 17.02 1.41
CA PRO A 20 -14.42 17.01 1.68
C PRO A 20 -15.29 16.87 0.40
N CYS A 21 -15.01 15.86 -0.43
CA CYS A 21 -15.77 15.52 -1.63
C CYS A 21 -17.24 15.20 -1.32
N SER A 22 -17.51 14.46 -0.24
CA SER A 22 -18.88 14.14 0.19
C SER A 22 -19.67 15.37 0.66
N ALA A 23 -19.05 16.26 1.42
CA ALA A 23 -19.68 17.52 1.83
C ALA A 23 -19.94 18.44 0.62
N LEU A 24 -19.00 18.48 -0.33
CA LEU A 24 -19.20 19.19 -1.59
C LEU A 24 -20.35 18.59 -2.40
N TYR A 25 -20.45 17.26 -2.46
CA TYR A 25 -21.55 16.58 -3.16
C TYR A 25 -22.88 16.95 -2.51
N HIS A 26 -22.99 16.87 -1.18
CA HIS A 26 -24.18 17.27 -0.45
C HIS A 26 -24.54 18.75 -0.68
N LYS A 27 -23.56 19.65 -0.75
CA LYS A 27 -23.78 21.07 -1.06
C LYS A 27 -24.54 21.26 -2.37
N HIS A 28 -24.13 20.55 -3.42
CA HIS A 28 -24.69 20.66 -4.78
C HIS A 28 -25.96 19.83 -4.98
N MET A 29 -26.04 18.65 -4.36
CA MET A 29 -27.09 17.66 -4.64
C MET A 29 -28.20 17.61 -3.59
N LYS A 30 -27.97 18.19 -2.40
CA LYS A 30 -28.86 18.05 -1.23
C LYS A 30 -29.20 16.59 -0.92
N ALA A 31 -28.22 15.71 -1.14
CA ALA A 31 -28.32 14.27 -1.00
C ALA A 31 -26.95 13.69 -0.63
N ASP A 32 -26.96 12.49 -0.06
CA ASP A 32 -25.73 11.77 0.28
C ASP A 32 -25.32 10.84 -0.86
N MET A 33 -24.03 10.48 -0.87
CA MET A 33 -23.47 9.58 -1.87
C MET A 33 -23.75 8.10 -1.55
N GLY A 34 -24.18 7.80 -0.32
CA GLY A 34 -24.25 6.45 0.23
C GLY A 34 -22.87 5.84 0.48
N SER A 35 -22.82 4.75 1.24
CA SER A 35 -21.59 3.97 1.41
C SER A 35 -21.12 3.46 0.04
N HIS A 36 -19.82 3.56 -0.25
CA HIS A 36 -19.23 3.08 -1.51
C HIS A 36 -19.95 3.55 -2.79
N LEU A 37 -20.52 4.76 -2.76
CA LEU A 37 -21.29 5.36 -3.86
C LEU A 37 -22.61 4.65 -4.19
N SER A 38 -23.17 3.89 -3.25
CA SER A 38 -24.43 3.14 -3.44
C SER A 38 -25.66 4.00 -3.76
N GLN A 39 -25.63 5.30 -3.50
CA GLN A 39 -26.75 6.22 -3.74
C GLN A 39 -26.39 7.36 -4.72
N ILE A 40 -25.31 7.18 -5.47
CA ILE A 40 -24.75 8.23 -6.32
C ILE A 40 -25.72 8.63 -7.44
N LYS A 41 -25.82 9.94 -7.68
CA LYS A 41 -26.41 10.53 -8.88
C LYS A 41 -25.40 11.49 -9.47
N MET A 42 -25.33 11.58 -10.79
CA MET A 42 -24.38 12.47 -11.44
C MET A 42 -24.65 13.94 -11.06
N PRO A 43 -23.70 14.66 -10.44
CA PRO A 43 -23.91 16.06 -10.09
C PRO A 43 -23.71 17.00 -11.29
N PRO A 44 -24.16 18.26 -11.19
CA PRO A 44 -23.94 19.26 -12.23
C PRO A 44 -22.45 19.60 -12.39
N ASP A 45 -22.07 20.18 -13.53
CA ASP A 45 -20.67 20.52 -13.85
C ASP A 45 -20.03 21.44 -12.80
N ALA A 46 -20.82 22.33 -12.19
CA ALA A 46 -20.40 23.21 -11.11
C ALA A 46 -19.79 22.48 -9.90
N PHE A 47 -20.22 21.24 -9.63
CA PHE A 47 -19.61 20.39 -8.61
C PHE A 47 -18.15 20.07 -8.94
N PHE A 48 -17.87 19.67 -10.18
CA PHE A 48 -16.53 19.28 -10.62
C PHE A 48 -15.58 20.48 -10.73
N ASP A 49 -16.10 21.64 -11.12
CA ASP A 49 -15.31 22.88 -11.16
C ASP A 49 -14.95 23.36 -9.74
N GLU A 50 -15.89 23.29 -8.79
CA GLU A 50 -15.60 23.61 -7.39
C GLU A 50 -14.64 22.58 -6.75
N LEU A 51 -14.77 21.30 -7.11
CA LEU A 51 -13.83 20.25 -6.68
C LEU A 51 -12.41 20.55 -7.17
N THR A 52 -12.28 20.99 -8.44
CA THR A 52 -11.00 21.40 -9.02
C THR A 52 -10.38 22.58 -8.25
N GLU A 53 -11.19 23.59 -7.91
CA GLU A 53 -10.74 24.76 -7.15
C GLU A 53 -10.32 24.39 -5.72
N MET A 54 -11.02 23.43 -5.11
CA MET A 54 -10.67 22.91 -3.79
C MET A 54 -9.29 22.26 -3.80
N VAL A 55 -9.01 21.38 -4.79
CA VAL A 55 -7.69 20.76 -4.98
C VAL A 55 -6.61 21.84 -5.20
N ARG A 56 -6.89 22.84 -6.04
CA ARG A 56 -5.96 23.95 -6.29
C ARG A 56 -5.62 24.72 -5.02
N THR A 57 -6.62 24.97 -4.19
CA THR A 57 -6.46 25.67 -2.90
C THR A 57 -5.63 24.84 -1.92
N ILE A 58 -5.90 23.54 -1.81
CA ILE A 58 -5.14 22.62 -0.96
C ILE A 58 -3.67 22.56 -1.43
N GLU A 59 -3.42 22.42 -2.74
CA GLU A 59 -2.07 22.41 -3.30
C GLU A 59 -1.30 23.71 -3.05
N ALA A 60 -1.95 24.86 -3.19
CA ALA A 60 -1.33 26.15 -2.90
C ALA A 60 -0.87 26.23 -1.44
N GLU A 61 -1.71 25.75 -0.52
CA GLU A 61 -1.39 25.71 0.91
C GLU A 61 -0.30 24.68 1.24
N ALA A 62 -0.34 23.49 0.62
CA ALA A 62 0.68 22.46 0.76
C ALA A 62 2.06 22.99 0.36
N ARG A 63 2.16 23.71 -0.77
CA ARG A 63 3.39 24.36 -1.21
C ARG A 63 3.84 25.46 -0.26
N ARG A 64 2.91 26.33 0.17
CA ARG A 64 3.21 27.44 1.10
C ARG A 64 3.75 26.93 2.43
N ARG A 65 3.24 25.80 2.92
CA ARG A 65 3.67 25.16 4.18
C ARG A 65 4.81 24.16 4.02
N GLN A 66 5.21 23.87 2.78
CA GLN A 66 6.20 22.84 2.44
C GLN A 66 5.79 21.49 3.03
N TRP A 67 4.54 21.11 2.80
CA TRP A 67 4.06 19.77 3.11
C TRP A 67 4.62 18.77 2.09
N PRO A 68 4.77 17.48 2.49
CA PRO A 68 5.04 16.41 1.54
C PRO A 68 3.96 16.31 0.46
N GLU A 69 4.25 15.54 -0.59
CA GLU A 69 3.29 15.27 -1.66
C GLU A 69 1.95 14.76 -1.10
N LEU A 70 0.85 15.27 -1.66
CA LEU A 70 -0.50 14.81 -1.34
C LEU A 70 -1.03 13.93 -2.49
N LEU A 71 -1.54 12.76 -2.14
CA LEU A 71 -2.25 11.86 -3.03
C LEU A 71 -3.76 12.04 -2.80
N TYR A 72 -4.45 12.65 -3.75
CA TYR A 72 -5.85 13.04 -3.58
C TYR A 72 -6.77 11.81 -3.60
N TYR A 73 -7.46 11.60 -2.48
CA TYR A 73 -8.32 10.45 -2.23
C TYR A 73 -9.78 10.90 -1.99
N PRO A 74 -10.58 11.04 -3.05
CA PRO A 74 -11.89 11.68 -2.95
C PRO A 74 -12.96 10.82 -2.29
N VAL A 75 -12.92 9.50 -2.53
CA VAL A 75 -13.95 8.54 -2.10
C VAL A 75 -13.27 7.22 -1.79
N ASP A 76 -13.74 6.60 -0.71
CA ASP A 76 -13.32 5.27 -0.25
C ASP A 76 -14.06 4.17 -1.02
N GLU A 77 -13.30 3.26 -1.63
CA GLU A 77 -13.75 2.01 -2.25
C GLU A 77 -14.99 2.19 -3.14
N PRO A 78 -14.87 2.91 -4.28
CA PRO A 78 -16.01 3.09 -5.18
C PRO A 78 -16.50 1.74 -5.72
N SER A 79 -17.83 1.56 -5.80
CA SER A 79 -18.40 0.35 -6.41
C SER A 79 -18.14 0.26 -7.93
N THR A 80 -18.31 -0.93 -8.48
CA THR A 80 -18.21 -1.23 -9.92
C THR A 80 -19.49 -0.89 -10.71
N SER A 81 -20.50 -0.28 -10.07
CA SER A 81 -21.72 0.13 -10.76
C SER A 81 -21.43 1.21 -11.83
N PRO A 82 -22.14 1.23 -12.96
CA PRO A 82 -21.89 2.21 -14.03
C PRO A 82 -21.93 3.67 -13.55
N ASP A 83 -22.88 4.02 -12.68
CA ASP A 83 -23.00 5.39 -12.16
C ASP A 83 -21.84 5.76 -11.23
N SER A 84 -21.40 4.83 -10.38
CA SER A 84 -20.22 5.00 -9.52
C SER A 84 -18.95 5.23 -10.34
N VAL A 85 -18.71 4.37 -11.35
CA VAL A 85 -17.56 4.48 -12.24
C VAL A 85 -17.59 5.77 -13.04
N ALA A 86 -18.74 6.16 -13.60
CA ALA A 86 -18.88 7.40 -14.36
C ALA A 86 -18.61 8.62 -13.47
N PHE A 87 -19.17 8.63 -12.25
CA PHE A 87 -18.92 9.69 -11.28
C PHE A 87 -17.43 9.78 -10.91
N MET A 88 -16.82 8.67 -10.52
CA MET A 88 -15.41 8.62 -10.13
C MET A 88 -14.47 9.03 -11.26
N THR A 89 -14.76 8.59 -12.50
CA THR A 89 -13.98 8.99 -13.67
C THR A 89 -13.98 10.52 -13.84
N ARG A 90 -15.15 11.16 -13.68
CA ARG A 90 -15.25 12.63 -13.75
C ARG A 90 -14.60 13.34 -12.57
N VAL A 91 -14.68 12.78 -11.36
CA VAL A 91 -13.99 13.31 -10.18
C VAL A 91 -12.48 13.27 -10.40
N MET A 92 -11.93 12.12 -10.79
CA MET A 92 -10.50 11.97 -11.03
C MET A 92 -10.02 12.89 -12.16
N ALA A 93 -10.78 12.99 -13.26
CA ALA A 93 -10.48 13.92 -14.33
C ALA A 93 -10.48 15.39 -13.87
N ALA A 94 -11.42 15.78 -12.99
CA ALA A 94 -11.47 17.12 -12.40
C ALA A 94 -10.24 17.41 -11.52
N ILE A 95 -9.81 16.45 -10.68
CA ILE A 95 -8.57 16.57 -9.89
C ILE A 95 -7.37 16.80 -10.83
N LYS A 96 -7.27 16.02 -11.91
CA LYS A 96 -6.16 16.11 -12.88
C LYS A 96 -6.14 17.41 -13.70
N LYS A 97 -7.18 18.26 -13.64
CA LYS A 97 -7.11 19.63 -14.17
C LYS A 97 -6.10 20.50 -13.39
N VAL A 98 -5.74 20.13 -12.15
CA VAL A 98 -4.69 20.79 -11.37
C VAL A 98 -3.33 20.21 -11.77
N PRO A 99 -2.37 21.01 -12.27
CA PRO A 99 -1.11 20.47 -12.75
C PRO A 99 -0.28 19.80 -11.65
N LYS A 100 0.34 18.65 -12.00
CA LYS A 100 1.30 17.90 -11.16
C LYS A 100 0.74 17.26 -9.88
N VAL A 101 -0.58 17.24 -9.69
CA VAL A 101 -1.18 16.47 -8.59
C VAL A 101 -1.33 15.01 -8.96
N ARG A 102 -1.33 14.14 -7.94
CA ARG A 102 -1.56 12.71 -8.08
C ARG A 102 -2.87 12.29 -7.43
N THR A 103 -3.59 11.41 -8.10
CA THR A 103 -4.82 10.78 -7.60
C THR A 103 -4.51 9.43 -6.98
N TYR A 104 -5.34 9.05 -6.01
CA TYR A 104 -5.28 7.79 -5.30
C TYR A 104 -6.68 7.21 -5.17
N VAL A 105 -6.79 5.89 -5.37
CA VAL A 105 -8.05 5.17 -5.22
C VAL A 105 -7.82 3.80 -4.59
N THR A 106 -8.71 3.41 -3.68
CA THR A 106 -8.83 2.04 -3.19
C THR A 106 -9.76 1.27 -4.11
N ALA A 107 -9.19 0.63 -5.13
CA ALA A 107 -9.96 -0.12 -6.12
C ALA A 107 -9.04 -1.13 -6.80
N ASP A 108 -9.61 -2.27 -7.17
CA ASP A 108 -8.88 -3.31 -7.89
C ASP A 108 -9.02 -3.13 -9.42
N PRO A 109 -7.96 -2.74 -10.14
CA PRO A 109 -8.03 -2.48 -11.56
C PRO A 109 -8.24 -3.74 -12.42
N GLU A 110 -8.31 -4.94 -11.83
CA GLU A 110 -8.80 -6.16 -12.50
C GLU A 110 -10.29 -6.08 -12.85
N HIS A 111 -11.07 -5.26 -12.14
CA HIS A 111 -12.47 -5.05 -12.48
C HIS A 111 -12.59 -4.21 -13.76
N GLU A 112 -13.06 -4.85 -14.83
CA GLU A 112 -13.24 -4.24 -16.18
C GLU A 112 -13.96 -2.89 -16.16
N PRO A 113 -15.01 -2.64 -15.35
CA PRO A 113 -15.63 -1.32 -15.28
C PRO A 113 -14.67 -0.18 -14.92
N PHE A 114 -13.64 -0.43 -14.10
CA PHE A 114 -12.67 0.60 -13.71
C PHE A 114 -11.69 0.98 -14.84
N ALA A 115 -11.74 0.32 -15.99
CA ALA A 115 -10.93 0.69 -17.17
C ALA A 115 -11.09 2.17 -17.53
N GLN A 116 -12.28 2.75 -17.33
CA GLN A 116 -12.59 4.17 -17.61
C GLN A 116 -11.79 5.13 -16.72
N MET A 117 -11.42 4.72 -15.51
CA MET A 117 -10.69 5.54 -14.55
C MET A 117 -9.18 5.54 -14.82
N ARG A 118 -8.64 4.52 -15.51
CA ARG A 118 -7.20 4.32 -15.74
C ARG A 118 -6.43 5.56 -16.23
N PRO A 119 -6.95 6.42 -17.13
CA PRO A 119 -6.23 7.60 -17.59
C PRO A 119 -5.99 8.66 -16.49
N TYR A 120 -6.76 8.60 -15.40
CA TYR A 120 -6.79 9.63 -14.37
C TYR A 120 -6.32 9.13 -13.01
N VAL A 121 -5.90 7.86 -12.88
CA VAL A 121 -5.43 7.25 -11.63
C VAL A 121 -3.89 7.14 -11.65
N ASP A 122 -3.24 7.79 -10.68
CA ASP A 122 -1.78 7.72 -10.49
C ASP A 122 -1.36 6.66 -9.45
N VAL A 123 -2.26 6.27 -8.54
CA VAL A 123 -2.04 5.20 -7.56
C VAL A 123 -3.29 4.32 -7.45
N TRP A 124 -3.15 3.05 -7.82
CA TRP A 124 -4.12 2.00 -7.50
C TRP A 124 -3.72 1.38 -6.17
N CYS A 125 -4.57 1.51 -5.16
CA CYS A 125 -4.40 0.77 -3.92
C CYS A 125 -5.38 -0.41 -3.91
N CYS A 126 -4.86 -1.64 -3.90
CA CYS A 126 -5.66 -2.86 -3.91
C CYS A 126 -5.68 -3.49 -2.51
N GLN A 127 -6.76 -4.17 -2.15
CA GLN A 127 -6.80 -4.91 -0.89
C GLN A 127 -5.96 -6.21 -0.96
N PRO A 128 -6.02 -7.01 -2.06
CA PRO A 128 -5.07 -8.09 -2.33
C PRO A 128 -3.93 -7.66 -3.27
N PHE A 129 -2.90 -8.49 -3.38
CA PHE A 129 -2.00 -8.52 -4.53
C PHE A 129 -2.72 -9.16 -5.73
N SER A 130 -3.65 -8.43 -6.33
CA SER A 130 -4.55 -8.94 -7.38
C SER A 130 -3.83 -9.27 -8.68
N LEU A 131 -2.98 -8.35 -9.14
CA LEU A 131 -2.23 -8.52 -10.37
C LEU A 131 -0.87 -9.17 -10.15
N GLY A 132 -0.46 -10.01 -11.10
CA GLY A 132 0.87 -10.61 -11.09
C GLY A 132 1.99 -9.60 -11.34
N ARG A 133 3.17 -9.87 -10.76
CA ARG A 133 4.38 -9.02 -10.81
C ARG A 133 4.68 -8.44 -12.19
N GLU A 134 4.68 -9.28 -13.22
CA GLU A 134 5.06 -8.85 -14.57
C GLU A 134 4.09 -7.81 -15.13
N ALA A 135 2.79 -8.00 -14.92
CA ALA A 135 1.76 -7.05 -15.33
C ALA A 135 1.90 -5.72 -14.58
N ILE A 136 2.13 -5.78 -13.26
CA ILE A 136 2.38 -4.60 -12.43
C ILE A 136 3.59 -3.82 -12.94
N LEU A 137 4.75 -4.47 -13.07
CA LEU A 137 5.98 -3.79 -13.48
C LEU A 137 5.88 -3.23 -14.91
N ALA A 138 5.23 -3.96 -15.83
CA ALA A 138 5.02 -3.49 -17.19
C ALA A 138 4.13 -2.24 -17.23
N ASP A 139 3.04 -2.23 -16.47
CA ASP A 139 2.09 -1.12 -16.47
C ASP A 139 2.62 0.11 -15.73
N MET A 140 3.35 -0.08 -14.61
CA MET A 140 4.09 0.99 -13.94
C MET A 140 5.10 1.66 -14.88
N LYS A 141 5.84 0.85 -15.65
CA LYS A 141 6.80 1.36 -16.65
C LYS A 141 6.11 2.09 -17.80
N ALA A 142 4.98 1.59 -18.28
CA ALA A 142 4.29 2.13 -19.44
C ALA A 142 3.52 3.42 -19.13
N ARG A 143 2.89 3.51 -17.94
CA ARG A 143 1.98 4.61 -17.59
C ARG A 143 2.49 5.54 -16.49
N GLY A 144 3.55 5.16 -15.77
CA GLY A 144 4.01 5.89 -14.58
C GLY A 144 3.03 5.81 -13.40
N VAL A 145 2.11 4.85 -13.41
CA VAL A 145 1.20 4.56 -12.30
C VAL A 145 1.96 3.85 -11.18
N GLU A 146 1.42 3.85 -9.97
CA GLU A 146 1.87 2.98 -8.89
C GLU A 146 0.78 2.02 -8.41
N TYR A 147 1.21 0.87 -7.91
CA TYR A 147 0.37 -0.14 -7.30
C TYR A 147 0.73 -0.31 -5.83
N TRP A 148 -0.22 0.02 -4.97
CA TRP A 148 -0.12 -0.05 -3.52
C TRP A 148 -1.08 -1.11 -3.00
N CYS A 149 -0.83 -1.63 -1.81
CA CYS A 149 -1.71 -2.60 -1.19
C CYS A 149 -2.08 -2.15 0.22
N TYR A 150 -3.35 -2.27 0.60
CA TYR A 150 -3.82 -2.06 1.96
C TYR A 150 -4.22 -3.41 2.58
N PRO A 151 -3.27 -4.14 3.20
CA PRO A 151 -3.48 -5.52 3.61
C PRO A 151 -4.28 -5.62 4.91
N ASN A 152 -5.54 -5.17 4.90
CA ASN A 152 -6.41 -5.20 6.07
C ASN A 152 -6.69 -6.64 6.56
N HIS A 153 -6.69 -7.60 5.63
CA HIS A 153 -6.76 -9.04 5.91
C HIS A 153 -5.61 -9.57 6.79
N ILE A 154 -4.57 -8.76 7.00
CA ILE A 154 -3.50 -9.00 7.98
C ILE A 154 -3.60 -8.04 9.16
N SER A 155 -4.05 -6.81 8.91
CA SER A 155 -3.91 -5.69 9.84
C SER A 155 -5.06 -5.50 10.83
N GLY A 156 -6.23 -6.10 10.59
CA GLY A 156 -7.39 -5.98 11.48
C GLY A 156 -8.60 -6.84 11.09
N GLU A 157 -8.73 -7.27 9.84
CA GLU A 157 -9.80 -8.17 9.37
C GLU A 157 -9.48 -9.64 9.67
N ASN A 158 -9.27 -9.92 10.95
CA ASN A 158 -8.78 -11.20 11.46
C ASN A 158 -9.67 -11.75 12.56
N ASP A 159 -9.95 -13.04 12.47
CA ASP A 159 -10.51 -13.87 13.53
C ASP A 159 -9.41 -14.49 14.43
N HIS A 160 -8.16 -14.52 13.94
CA HIS A 160 -6.97 -14.99 14.68
C HIS A 160 -5.72 -14.19 14.27
N THR A 161 -4.73 -14.05 15.16
CA THR A 161 -3.49 -13.32 14.87
C THR A 161 -2.66 -13.97 13.74
N PRO A 162 -2.54 -13.34 12.55
CA PRO A 162 -1.95 -13.98 11.37
C PRO A 162 -0.43 -13.73 11.26
N THR A 163 0.37 -14.17 12.23
CA THR A 163 1.83 -13.85 12.27
C THR A 163 2.60 -14.35 11.05
N ILE A 164 2.30 -15.56 10.57
CA ILE A 164 2.95 -16.12 9.36
C ILE A 164 2.51 -15.34 8.10
N GLY A 165 1.21 -15.03 7.99
CA GLY A 165 0.67 -14.21 6.90
C GLY A 165 1.26 -12.80 6.89
N ALA A 166 1.53 -12.23 8.06
CA ALA A 166 2.20 -10.94 8.21
C ALA A 166 3.63 -10.98 7.66
N ARG A 167 4.44 -12.00 8.01
CA ARG A 167 5.80 -12.15 7.47
C ARG A 167 5.82 -12.30 5.94
N MET A 168 4.87 -13.05 5.37
CA MET A 168 4.71 -13.13 3.92
C MET A 168 4.32 -11.78 3.31
N THR A 169 3.27 -11.17 3.85
CA THR A 169 2.66 -9.96 3.29
C THR A 169 3.61 -8.78 3.32
N TYR A 170 4.46 -8.65 4.36
CA TYR A 170 5.43 -7.56 4.48
C TYR A 170 6.84 -7.92 4.00
N GLY A 171 7.08 -9.20 3.67
CA GLY A 171 8.38 -9.75 3.26
C GLY A 171 8.40 -10.31 1.85
N PHE A 172 8.50 -11.64 1.75
CA PHE A 172 8.66 -12.37 0.48
C PHE A 172 7.49 -12.18 -0.48
N GLY A 173 6.25 -12.16 0.03
CA GLY A 173 5.05 -11.92 -0.77
C GLY A 173 5.01 -10.50 -1.33
N PHE A 174 5.39 -9.50 -0.53
CA PHE A 174 5.52 -8.12 -1.02
C PHE A 174 6.57 -8.01 -2.11
N TRP A 175 7.76 -8.59 -1.87
CA TRP A 175 8.84 -8.65 -2.87
C TRP A 175 8.33 -9.25 -4.17
N GLN A 176 7.66 -10.41 -4.12
CA GLN A 176 7.18 -11.08 -5.31
C GLN A 176 6.08 -10.29 -6.02
N SER A 177 5.18 -9.64 -5.29
CA SER A 177 4.02 -8.94 -5.87
C SER A 177 4.37 -7.87 -6.91
N GLY A 178 5.54 -7.22 -6.78
CA GLY A 178 5.91 -6.06 -7.58
C GLY A 178 5.21 -4.75 -7.16
N TYR A 179 4.35 -4.79 -6.15
CA TYR A 179 3.70 -3.60 -5.60
C TYR A 179 4.75 -2.69 -4.94
N ARG A 180 4.46 -1.39 -4.92
CA ARG A 180 5.39 -0.35 -4.51
C ARG A 180 5.32 -0.01 -3.01
N CYS A 181 4.15 -0.18 -2.40
CA CYS A 181 3.87 0.25 -1.04
C CYS A 181 2.81 -0.62 -0.38
N LEU A 182 2.96 -0.83 0.94
CA LEU A 182 1.93 -1.34 1.82
C LEU A 182 1.42 -0.19 2.70
N ILE A 183 0.11 0.05 2.68
CA ILE A 183 -0.55 1.10 3.46
C ILE A 183 -1.84 0.53 4.08
N PRO A 184 -1.77 -0.15 5.23
CA PRO A 184 -3.01 -0.60 5.88
C PRO A 184 -3.93 0.60 6.15
N TRP A 185 -5.24 0.35 6.19
CA TRP A 185 -6.27 1.40 6.29
C TRP A 185 -5.98 2.42 7.40
N ILE A 186 -5.50 1.94 8.55
CA ILE A 186 -5.16 2.78 9.68
C ILE A 186 -4.01 2.18 10.49
N TYR A 187 -3.11 3.03 11.00
CA TYR A 187 -1.98 2.60 11.83
C TYR A 187 -2.40 2.09 13.21
N GLN A 188 -3.53 2.58 13.75
CA GLN A 188 -4.02 2.20 15.07
C GLN A 188 -5.50 2.61 15.18
N TYR A 189 -6.36 1.67 15.55
CA TYR A 189 -7.75 1.89 15.90
C TYR A 189 -8.17 0.88 16.95
N MET A 190 -8.70 1.38 18.06
CA MET A 190 -9.06 0.59 19.23
C MET A 190 -10.59 0.60 19.39
N THR A 191 -11.16 -0.57 19.60
CA THR A 191 -12.56 -0.74 19.97
C THR A 191 -12.60 -1.34 21.38
N GLY A 192 -13.06 -0.57 22.36
CA GLY A 192 -13.01 -0.99 23.77
C GLY A 192 -11.65 -0.72 24.44
N ASP A 193 -11.27 -1.58 25.37
CA ASP A 193 -9.99 -1.61 26.06
C ASP A 193 -8.94 -2.31 25.20
N PRO A 194 -7.87 -1.62 24.77
CA PRO A 194 -6.84 -2.21 23.92
C PRO A 194 -6.05 -3.35 24.58
N TRP A 195 -6.22 -3.61 25.87
CA TRP A 195 -5.60 -4.73 26.58
C TRP A 195 -6.49 -5.97 26.64
N SER A 196 -7.74 -5.85 26.20
CA SER A 196 -8.72 -6.92 26.11
C SER A 196 -9.05 -7.20 24.65
N TYR A 197 -9.12 -8.48 24.28
CA TYR A 197 -9.59 -8.90 22.94
C TYR A 197 -11.05 -9.37 22.97
N LEU A 198 -11.73 -9.28 24.11
CA LEU A 198 -13.04 -9.91 24.35
C LEU A 198 -14.18 -8.92 24.60
N ASP A 199 -13.91 -7.61 24.55
CA ASP A 199 -14.82 -6.54 24.94
C ASP A 199 -15.36 -5.72 23.75
N ALA A 200 -15.04 -6.13 22.53
CA ALA A 200 -15.58 -5.57 21.30
C ALA A 200 -16.05 -6.65 20.33
N SER A 201 -16.97 -6.30 19.42
CA SER A 201 -17.43 -7.18 18.34
C SER A 201 -16.44 -7.28 17.17
N THR A 202 -15.36 -6.51 17.19
CA THR A 202 -14.34 -6.44 16.14
C THR A 202 -12.96 -6.37 16.77
N SER A 203 -11.98 -6.99 16.13
CA SER A 203 -10.57 -6.87 16.50
C SER A 203 -10.08 -5.43 16.35
N ASP A 204 -9.18 -5.02 17.23
CA ASP A 204 -8.43 -3.77 17.07
C ASP A 204 -7.60 -3.79 15.78
N PHE A 205 -7.50 -2.64 15.12
CA PHE A 205 -6.56 -2.47 14.01
C PHE A 205 -5.24 -1.92 14.55
N LEU A 206 -4.16 -2.65 14.30
CA LEU A 206 -2.77 -2.22 14.41
C LEU A 206 -2.34 -1.54 15.74
N ASN A 207 -1.13 -0.99 15.75
CA ASN A 207 -0.13 -1.22 16.79
C ASN A 207 -0.44 -0.55 18.13
N ARG A 208 -0.29 -1.32 19.20
CA ARG A 208 -0.35 -0.79 20.56
C ARG A 208 0.86 0.12 20.79
N THR A 209 0.64 1.23 21.47
CA THR A 209 1.70 2.15 21.88
C THR A 209 1.66 2.34 23.39
N ALA A 210 2.83 2.48 24.01
CA ALA A 210 2.92 2.92 25.40
C ALA A 210 2.49 4.40 25.52
N ASP A 211 2.39 4.89 26.76
CA ASP A 211 1.98 6.27 27.05
C ASP A 211 2.88 7.33 26.40
N ASP A 212 4.14 6.99 26.12
CA ASP A 212 5.12 7.84 25.45
C ASP A 212 5.06 7.75 23.91
N GLY A 213 4.13 6.97 23.36
CA GLY A 213 3.96 6.75 21.92
C GLY A 213 4.91 5.70 21.32
N THR A 214 5.75 5.05 22.11
CA THR A 214 6.62 3.98 21.61
C THR A 214 5.80 2.73 21.25
N PRO A 215 6.11 2.03 20.15
CA PRO A 215 5.41 0.79 19.80
C PRO A 215 5.65 -0.29 20.86
N ILE A 216 4.57 -0.94 21.30
CA ILE A 216 4.64 -2.09 22.19
C ILE A 216 4.89 -3.35 21.36
N PRO A 217 5.91 -4.16 21.69
CA PRO A 217 6.16 -5.41 21.00
C PRO A 217 5.01 -6.39 21.28
N VAL A 218 4.23 -6.68 20.25
CA VAL A 218 3.20 -7.72 20.23
C VAL A 218 3.50 -8.67 19.08
N ALA A 219 3.02 -9.92 19.17
CA ALA A 219 3.34 -10.97 18.20
C ALA A 219 3.13 -10.54 16.73
N LEU A 220 2.06 -9.80 16.44
CA LEU A 220 1.77 -9.32 15.11
C LEU A 220 2.68 -8.17 14.66
N TRP A 221 3.04 -7.26 15.57
CA TRP A 221 3.99 -6.18 15.30
C TRP A 221 5.39 -6.71 14.99
N GLU A 222 5.87 -7.67 15.78
CA GLU A 222 7.16 -8.30 15.52
C GLU A 222 7.13 -9.11 14.21
N ALA A 223 6.01 -9.74 13.86
CA ALA A 223 5.86 -10.40 12.57
C ALA A 223 5.95 -9.42 11.38
N TYR A 224 5.42 -8.19 11.51
CA TYR A 224 5.63 -7.14 10.50
C TYR A 224 7.10 -6.75 10.38
N ARG A 225 7.76 -6.53 11.52
CA ARG A 225 9.18 -6.16 11.56
C ARG A 225 10.05 -7.24 10.93
N GLU A 226 9.80 -8.51 11.26
CA GLU A 226 10.50 -9.66 10.67
C GLU A 226 10.27 -9.76 9.17
N GLY A 227 9.04 -9.56 8.68
CA GLY A 227 8.74 -9.53 7.25
C GLY A 227 9.45 -8.38 6.53
N ILE A 228 9.42 -7.17 7.10
CA ILE A 228 10.13 -6.00 6.55
C ILE A 228 11.63 -6.28 6.49
N ASP A 229 12.20 -6.89 7.52
CA ASP A 229 13.61 -7.27 7.53
C ASP A 229 13.89 -8.36 6.48
N ASP A 230 13.03 -9.37 6.33
CA ASP A 230 13.15 -10.38 5.26
C ASP A 230 13.24 -9.70 3.88
N HIS A 231 12.38 -8.70 3.61
CA HIS A 231 12.46 -7.91 2.38
C HIS A 231 13.75 -7.12 2.24
N ARG A 232 14.28 -6.53 3.33
CA ARG A 232 15.55 -5.81 3.33
C ARG A 232 16.74 -6.72 2.99
N TYR A 233 16.74 -7.96 3.46
CA TYR A 233 17.78 -8.94 3.08
C TYR A 233 17.71 -9.26 1.59
N ILE A 234 16.51 -9.47 1.03
CA ILE A 234 16.33 -9.68 -0.40
C ILE A 234 16.88 -8.50 -1.21
N PHE A 235 16.45 -7.27 -0.88
CA PHE A 235 16.90 -6.06 -1.57
C PHE A 235 18.42 -5.86 -1.48
N THR A 236 19.00 -6.16 -0.32
CA THR A 236 20.46 -6.10 -0.10
C THR A 236 21.19 -7.11 -0.99
N LEU A 237 20.68 -8.35 -1.09
CA LEU A 237 21.26 -9.37 -1.96
C LEU A 237 21.13 -8.99 -3.44
N GLU A 238 19.96 -8.54 -3.90
CA GLU A 238 19.76 -8.06 -5.29
C GLU A 238 20.77 -6.94 -5.63
N THR A 239 20.94 -5.97 -4.73
CA THR A 239 21.93 -4.89 -4.92
C THR A 239 23.38 -5.40 -4.97
N ALA A 240 23.72 -6.37 -4.11
CA ALA A 240 25.06 -6.98 -4.10
C ALA A 240 25.34 -7.80 -5.37
N ILE A 241 24.32 -8.51 -5.88
CA ILE A 241 24.37 -9.22 -7.17
C ILE A 241 24.69 -8.24 -8.29
N ASP A 242 23.94 -7.13 -8.40
CA ASP A 242 24.13 -6.12 -9.45
C ASP A 242 25.56 -5.54 -9.44
N ARG A 243 26.11 -5.28 -8.25
CA ARG A 243 27.50 -4.80 -8.08
C ARG A 243 28.53 -5.86 -8.50
N ALA A 244 28.33 -7.11 -8.10
CA ALA A 244 29.21 -8.20 -8.48
C ALA A 244 29.20 -8.43 -10.00
N GLU A 245 28.04 -8.32 -10.66
CA GLU A 245 27.94 -8.39 -12.11
C GLU A 245 28.68 -7.25 -12.81
N ALA A 246 28.51 -6.01 -12.33
CA ALA A 246 29.21 -4.85 -12.85
C ALA A 246 30.75 -4.96 -12.69
N ALA A 247 31.21 -5.68 -11.66
CA ALA A 247 32.62 -5.97 -11.42
C ALA A 247 33.16 -7.22 -12.16
N GLY A 248 32.34 -7.88 -12.99
CA GLY A 248 32.74 -9.09 -13.73
C GLY A 248 32.77 -10.38 -12.90
N ARG A 249 32.28 -10.36 -11.65
CA ARG A 249 32.20 -11.52 -10.76
C ARG A 249 30.95 -12.37 -11.04
N HIS A 250 30.78 -12.79 -12.30
CA HIS A 250 29.56 -13.43 -12.80
C HIS A 250 29.23 -14.75 -12.10
N GLU A 251 30.22 -15.57 -11.75
CA GLU A 251 29.96 -16.84 -11.06
C GLU A 251 29.38 -16.64 -9.66
N SER A 252 29.94 -15.71 -8.88
CA SER A 252 29.45 -15.39 -7.54
C SER A 252 28.06 -14.77 -7.58
N ALA A 253 27.81 -13.85 -8.53
CA ALA A 253 26.49 -13.29 -8.79
C ALA A 253 25.46 -14.37 -9.14
N ASN A 254 25.83 -15.33 -10.00
CA ASN A 254 24.94 -16.43 -10.38
C ASN A 254 24.60 -17.37 -9.21
N ARG A 255 25.56 -17.69 -8.34
CA ARG A 255 25.29 -18.50 -7.13
C ARG A 255 24.28 -17.81 -6.21
N ALA A 256 24.45 -16.51 -5.98
CA ALA A 256 23.54 -15.71 -5.18
C ALA A 256 22.13 -15.64 -5.80
N ARG A 257 22.04 -15.46 -7.12
CA ARG A 257 20.77 -15.44 -7.86
C ARG A 257 19.99 -16.76 -7.76
N GLU A 258 20.68 -17.90 -7.71
CA GLU A 258 20.02 -19.20 -7.55
C GLU A 258 19.26 -19.30 -6.22
N VAL A 259 19.73 -18.64 -5.16
CA VAL A 259 18.99 -18.58 -3.88
C VAL A 259 17.67 -17.85 -4.04
N LEU A 260 17.66 -16.68 -4.70
CA LEU A 260 16.43 -15.94 -4.99
C LEU A 260 15.45 -16.76 -5.84
N LYS A 261 15.98 -17.49 -6.83
CA LYS A 261 15.19 -18.39 -7.68
C LYS A 261 14.52 -19.51 -6.87
N ARG A 262 15.25 -20.18 -5.99
CA ARG A 262 14.71 -21.24 -5.13
C ARG A 262 13.65 -20.74 -4.14
N ILE A 263 13.81 -19.52 -3.62
CA ILE A 263 12.78 -18.88 -2.78
C ILE A 263 11.48 -18.77 -3.58
N LEU A 264 11.53 -18.25 -4.81
CA LEU A 264 10.34 -18.14 -5.68
C LEU A 264 9.73 -19.50 -6.02
N GLU A 265 10.54 -20.50 -6.33
CA GLU A 265 10.09 -21.86 -6.69
C GLU A 265 9.36 -22.59 -5.55
N THR A 266 9.70 -22.27 -4.29
CA THR A 266 9.13 -22.92 -3.09
C THR A 266 7.99 -22.13 -2.46
N MET A 267 7.76 -20.91 -2.92
CA MET A 267 6.72 -20.04 -2.40
C MET A 267 5.38 -20.35 -3.06
N TYR A 268 4.36 -20.62 -2.26
CA TYR A 268 2.99 -20.66 -2.76
C TYR A 268 2.45 -19.24 -2.88
N ILE A 269 2.45 -18.70 -4.10
CA ILE A 269 2.03 -17.32 -4.40
C ILE A 269 0.51 -17.20 -4.22
N GLN A 270 0.08 -16.21 -3.43
CA GLN A 270 -1.32 -15.98 -3.10
C GLN A 270 -1.65 -14.49 -3.18
N PRO A 271 -2.86 -14.10 -3.63
CA PRO A 271 -3.29 -12.70 -3.60
C PRO A 271 -3.43 -12.14 -2.17
N LYS A 272 -3.73 -13.01 -1.20
CA LYS A 272 -3.82 -12.69 0.22
C LYS A 272 -3.11 -13.76 1.02
N TYR A 273 -2.01 -13.41 1.68
CA TYR A 273 -1.31 -14.34 2.56
C TYR A 273 -1.91 -14.22 3.95
N LYS A 274 -2.69 -15.21 4.40
CA LYS A 274 -3.31 -15.18 5.74
C LYS A 274 -2.86 -16.33 6.63
N HIS A 275 -3.21 -17.57 6.27
CA HIS A 275 -2.99 -18.75 7.11
C HIS A 275 -2.49 -19.95 6.30
N ASP A 276 -3.18 -20.31 5.21
CA ASP A 276 -2.99 -21.59 4.55
C ASP A 276 -1.87 -21.59 3.51
N GLY A 277 -1.22 -22.75 3.37
CA GLY A 277 -0.19 -22.97 2.35
C GLY A 277 1.05 -22.07 2.51
N LEU A 278 1.24 -21.50 3.68
CA LEU A 278 2.40 -20.66 4.00
C LEU A 278 3.52 -21.52 4.59
N TRP A 279 4.73 -21.00 4.52
CA TRP A 279 5.89 -21.59 5.15
C TRP A 279 5.76 -21.67 6.68
N SER A 280 6.50 -22.60 7.29
CA SER A 280 6.70 -22.58 8.74
C SER A 280 7.61 -21.42 9.14
N ALA A 281 7.54 -20.96 10.40
CA ALA A 281 8.42 -19.91 10.93
C ALA A 281 9.92 -20.22 10.68
N CYS A 282 10.34 -21.46 10.94
CA CYS A 282 11.72 -21.91 10.71
C CYS A 282 12.16 -21.79 9.24
N THR A 283 11.23 -21.92 8.29
CA THR A 283 11.56 -21.81 6.86
C THR A 283 11.89 -20.38 6.49
N PHE A 284 11.18 -19.38 7.03
CA PHE A 284 11.56 -17.98 6.79
C PHE A 284 12.94 -17.67 7.35
N ASP A 285 13.25 -18.15 8.55
CA ASP A 285 14.55 -17.90 9.18
C ASP A 285 15.68 -18.59 8.41
N ALA A 286 15.44 -19.80 7.89
CA ALA A 286 16.36 -20.49 7.00
C ALA A 286 16.60 -19.70 5.70
N TRP A 287 15.56 -19.10 5.10
CA TRP A 287 15.72 -18.26 3.92
C TRP A 287 16.48 -16.97 4.24
N ARG A 288 16.15 -16.29 5.34
CA ARG A 288 16.90 -15.11 5.80
C ARG A 288 18.39 -15.44 5.99
N TRP A 289 18.69 -16.58 6.59
CA TRP A 289 20.06 -17.07 6.77
C TRP A 289 20.75 -17.30 5.43
N ALA A 290 20.12 -18.01 4.51
CA ALA A 290 20.67 -18.26 3.18
C ALA A 290 20.93 -16.96 2.39
N LEU A 291 20.05 -15.96 2.50
CA LEU A 291 20.25 -14.63 1.93
C LEU A 291 21.47 -13.96 2.55
N ALA A 292 21.58 -13.97 3.89
CA ALA A 292 22.70 -13.38 4.62
C ALA A 292 24.05 -13.99 4.23
N GLU A 293 24.12 -15.32 4.11
CA GLU A 293 25.33 -16.03 3.67
C GLU A 293 25.80 -15.57 2.29
N GLN A 294 24.88 -15.41 1.33
CA GLN A 294 25.23 -14.93 -0.01
C GLN A 294 25.66 -13.46 -0.02
N ILE A 295 25.02 -12.61 0.79
CA ILE A 295 25.42 -11.21 0.95
C ILE A 295 26.87 -11.14 1.45
N LEU A 296 27.19 -11.87 2.53
CA LEU A 296 28.53 -11.89 3.11
C LEU A 296 29.57 -12.45 2.14
N ALA A 297 29.23 -13.51 1.40
CA ALA A 297 30.12 -14.08 0.39
C ALA A 297 30.46 -13.07 -0.72
N LEU A 298 29.47 -12.33 -1.24
CA LEU A 298 29.70 -11.33 -2.27
C LEU A 298 30.53 -10.13 -1.78
N GLN A 299 30.33 -9.72 -0.52
CA GLN A 299 31.07 -8.63 0.11
C GLN A 299 32.53 -8.98 0.43
N ALA A 300 32.81 -10.26 0.75
CA ALA A 300 34.18 -10.72 1.00
C ALA A 300 35.06 -10.73 -0.26
N GLU A 301 34.45 -10.66 -1.45
CA GLU A 301 35.12 -10.60 -2.75
C GLU A 301 35.23 -9.17 -3.32
N GLU A 302 34.71 -8.15 -2.62
CA GLU A 302 34.89 -6.71 -2.96
C GLU A 302 36.30 -6.21 -2.61
#